data_AF-A0AAJ1HR49-F1
#
_entry.id   AF-A0AAJ1HR49-F1
#
_cell.length_a   1.000
_cell.length_b   1.000
_cell.length_c   1.000
_cell.angle_alpha   90.00
_cell.angle_beta   90.00
_cell.angle_gamma   90.00
#
_symmetry.space_group_name_H-M   'P 1'
#
loop_
_entity.id
_entity.type
_entity.pdbx_description
1 polymer ?
#
loop_
_entity_poly.entity_id
_entity_poly.type
_entity_poly.pdbx_seq_one_letter_code
_entity_poly.pdbx_strand_id
1 'polypeptide(L)'
;MSIELINNGQEDWLNVLNSNLSQIGDKVASTSYPVTFVNGYSGDVKCRYWKLGSTSLTVLTGYIKAPGAIPANKDLEFATLPKDGPTHLQSSYIYAPRVNVIANVSVNVDSGGTIHLRYLTPEAIYDGANLVLTAIEVW
;
A
#
# COMPACT_ATOMS: atom_id res chain seq x y z
N MET A 1 -20.32 3.61 -52.73
CA MET A 1 -19.95 3.84 -51.32
C MET A 1 -20.26 5.30 -51.02
N SER A 2 -21.15 5.60 -50.08
CA SER A 2 -21.62 6.96 -49.80
C SER A 2 -20.73 7.66 -48.78
N ILE A 3 -20.74 9.00 -48.77
CA ILE A 3 -20.09 9.84 -47.74
C ILE A 3 -20.57 9.44 -46.33
N GLU A 4 -21.84 9.05 -46.20
CA GLU A 4 -22.46 8.61 -44.95
C GLU A 4 -21.80 7.35 -44.36
N LEU A 5 -21.47 6.36 -45.20
CA LEU A 5 -20.73 5.16 -44.78
C LEU A 5 -19.33 5.50 -44.26
N ILE A 6 -18.68 6.51 -44.86
CA ILE A 6 -17.35 6.96 -44.45
C ILE A 6 -17.42 7.68 -43.09
N ASN A 7 -18.41 8.55 -42.90
CA ASN A 7 -18.59 9.29 -41.64
C ASN A 7 -18.91 8.34 -40.47
N ASN A 8 -19.80 7.37 -40.67
CA ASN A 8 -20.11 6.37 -39.64
C ASN A 8 -18.87 5.57 -39.25
N GLY A 9 -18.06 5.15 -40.24
CA GLY A 9 -16.79 4.49 -39.97
C GLY A 9 -15.83 5.36 -39.15
N GLN A 10 -15.75 6.66 -39.41
CA GLN A 10 -14.88 7.56 -38.66
C GLN A 10 -15.34 7.75 -37.21
N GLU A 11 -16.64 7.89 -36.95
CA GLU A 11 -17.19 7.97 -35.60
C GLU A 11 -16.97 6.68 -34.81
N ASP A 12 -17.19 5.52 -35.43
CA ASP A 12 -16.94 4.23 -34.80
C ASP A 12 -15.46 4.06 -34.42
N TRP A 13 -14.54 4.42 -35.31
CA TRP A 13 -13.10 4.37 -35.03
C TRP A 13 -12.70 5.34 -33.90
N LEU A 14 -13.27 6.54 -33.86
CA LEU A 14 -13.02 7.51 -32.81
C LEU A 14 -13.52 7.02 -31.45
N ASN A 15 -14.71 6.39 -31.41
CA ASN A 15 -15.28 5.81 -30.21
C ASN A 15 -14.43 4.63 -29.68
N VAL A 16 -13.97 3.75 -30.56
CA VAL A 16 -13.08 2.64 -30.20
C VAL A 16 -11.74 3.16 -29.68
N LEU A 17 -11.15 4.17 -30.34
CA LEU A 17 -9.90 4.78 -29.90
C LEU A 17 -10.03 5.40 -28.51
N ASN A 18 -11.09 6.20 -28.27
CA ASN A 18 -11.33 6.84 -26.99
C ASN A 18 -11.57 5.83 -25.85
N SER A 19 -12.33 4.76 -26.12
CA SER A 19 -12.57 3.68 -25.16
C SER A 19 -11.30 2.90 -24.81
N ASN A 20 -10.43 2.66 -25.78
CA ASN A 20 -9.16 1.97 -25.52
C ASN A 20 -8.14 2.87 -24.80
N LEU A 21 -8.11 4.17 -25.10
CA LEU A 21 -7.23 5.13 -24.42
C LEU A 21 -7.66 5.39 -22.97
N SER A 22 -8.96 5.43 -22.69
CA SER A 22 -9.45 5.58 -21.30
C SER A 22 -9.02 4.40 -20.42
N GLN A 23 -9.00 3.18 -20.98
CA GLN A 23 -8.47 2.00 -20.29
C GLN A 23 -6.97 2.08 -19.95
N ILE A 24 -6.19 2.85 -20.70
CA ILE A 24 -4.76 3.06 -20.39
C ILE A 24 -4.61 4.10 -19.28
N GLY A 25 -5.38 5.20 -19.32
CA GLY A 25 -5.35 6.26 -18.31
C GLY A 25 -5.77 5.78 -16.91
N ASP A 26 -6.81 4.95 -16.83
CA ASP A 26 -7.30 4.38 -15.57
C ASP A 26 -6.28 3.42 -14.92
N LYS A 27 -5.38 2.80 -15.71
CA LYS A 27 -4.38 1.82 -15.23
C LYS A 27 -3.14 2.45 -14.59
N VAL A 28 -2.95 3.78 -14.67
CA VAL A 28 -1.70 4.46 -14.25
C VAL A 28 -1.92 5.41 -13.05
N ALA A 29 -3.17 5.68 -12.65
CA ALA A 29 -3.44 6.51 -11.48
C ALA A 29 -3.09 5.78 -10.17
N SER A 30 -2.24 6.40 -9.36
CA SER A 30 -1.89 5.91 -8.02
C SER A 30 -2.44 6.85 -6.95
N THR A 31 -3.06 6.31 -5.92
CA THR A 31 -3.46 7.06 -4.72
C THR A 31 -2.37 6.91 -3.66
N SER A 32 -2.00 8.02 -3.02
CA SER A 32 -1.09 7.99 -1.87
C SER A 32 -1.89 8.20 -0.60
N TYR A 33 -1.71 7.31 0.38
CA TYR A 33 -2.36 7.41 1.68
C TYR A 33 -1.37 7.90 2.74
N PRO A 34 -1.72 8.93 3.53
CA PRO A 34 -0.86 9.41 4.59
C PRO A 34 -0.72 8.35 5.68
N VAL A 35 0.52 8.08 6.07
CA VAL A 35 0.85 7.18 7.17
C VAL A 35 1.07 8.02 8.43
N THR A 36 0.29 7.76 9.47
CA THR A 36 0.42 8.45 10.76
C THR A 36 1.01 7.49 11.78
N PHE A 37 2.23 7.76 12.25
CA PHE A 37 2.86 6.93 13.28
C PHE A 37 2.16 7.08 14.63
N VAL A 38 2.07 5.97 15.37
CA VAL A 38 1.45 5.89 16.69
C VAL A 38 2.40 5.23 17.69
N ASN A 39 2.02 5.20 18.98
CA ASN A 39 2.77 4.50 20.03
C ASN A 39 4.27 4.88 20.12
N GLY A 40 4.60 6.13 19.78
CA GLY A 40 5.97 6.66 19.82
C GLY A 40 6.86 6.23 18.64
N TYR A 41 6.34 5.48 17.67
CA TYR A 41 7.06 5.21 16.43
C TYR A 41 7.25 6.51 15.62
N SER A 42 8.28 6.50 14.78
CA SER A 42 8.53 7.56 13.81
C SER A 42 9.19 6.99 12.56
N GLY A 43 9.38 7.80 11.52
CA GLY A 43 10.09 7.36 10.32
C GLY A 43 9.61 8.07 9.07
N ASP A 44 9.83 7.42 7.92
CA ASP A 44 9.25 7.82 6.64
C ASP A 44 8.74 6.57 5.94
N VAL A 45 7.42 6.45 5.84
CA VAL A 45 6.74 5.34 5.15
C VAL A 45 5.80 5.93 4.13
N LYS A 46 5.86 5.42 2.90
CA LYS A 46 4.94 5.75 1.82
C LYS A 46 3.99 4.60 1.62
N CYS A 47 2.68 4.88 1.66
CA CYS A 47 1.65 3.95 1.23
C CYS A 47 1.11 4.39 -0.13
N ARG A 48 1.30 3.56 -1.16
CA ARG A 48 0.75 3.78 -2.49
C ARG A 48 -0.18 2.66 -2.88
N TYR A 49 -1.27 3.04 -3.53
CA TYR A 49 -2.32 2.15 -3.99
C TYR A 49 -2.57 2.38 -5.48
N TRP A 50 -2.74 1.30 -6.23
CA TRP A 50 -3.11 1.32 -7.64
C TRP A 50 -4.33 0.44 -7.85
N LYS A 51 -5.29 0.94 -8.64
CA LYS A 51 -6.38 0.13 -9.16
C LYS A 51 -6.00 -0.37 -10.55
N LEU A 52 -5.96 -1.69 -10.72
CA LEU A 52 -5.56 -2.38 -11.95
C LEU A 52 -6.75 -3.19 -12.47
N GLY A 53 -7.73 -2.51 -13.05
CA GLY A 53 -8.99 -3.14 -13.45
C GLY A 53 -9.76 -3.68 -12.23
N SER A 54 -10.06 -4.98 -12.21
CA SER A 54 -10.66 -5.63 -11.03
C SER A 54 -9.70 -5.79 -9.86
N THR A 55 -8.40 -5.86 -10.13
CA THR A 55 -7.33 -6.07 -9.14
C THR A 55 -6.83 -4.74 -8.59
N SER A 56 -6.13 -4.80 -7.48
CA SER A 56 -5.49 -3.70 -6.79
C SER A 56 -4.07 -4.10 -6.38
N LEU A 57 -3.18 -3.12 -6.32
CA LEU A 57 -1.84 -3.27 -5.80
C LEU A 57 -1.66 -2.23 -4.70
N THR A 58 -1.23 -2.68 -3.53
CA THR A 58 -0.84 -1.80 -2.43
C THR A 58 0.62 -2.03 -2.11
N VAL A 59 1.38 -0.95 -1.97
CA VAL A 59 2.79 -0.98 -1.58
C VAL A 59 3.01 -0.03 -0.42
N LEU A 60 3.54 -0.55 0.70
CA LEU A 60 4.13 0.29 1.75
C LEU A 60 5.64 0.14 1.71
N THR A 61 6.36 1.25 1.59
CA THR A 61 7.83 1.23 1.60
C THR A 61 8.40 2.34 2.44
N GLY A 62 9.54 2.09 3.07
CA GLY A 62 10.28 3.10 3.80
C GLY A 62 11.02 2.53 5.00
N TYR A 63 11.07 3.30 6.08
CA TYR A 63 11.65 2.85 7.32
C TYR A 63 10.83 3.32 8.53
N ILE A 64 10.89 2.54 9.59
CA ILE A 64 10.32 2.87 10.89
C ILE A 64 11.41 2.87 11.94
N LYS A 65 11.28 3.78 12.90
CA LYS A 65 12.10 3.92 14.11
C LYS A 65 11.21 3.59 15.28
N ALA A 66 11.62 2.58 16.04
CA ALA A 66 10.94 2.21 17.27
C ALA A 66 11.20 3.27 18.35
N PRO A 67 10.26 3.49 19.29
CA PRO A 67 10.45 4.38 20.44
C PRO A 67 11.49 3.87 21.45
N GLY A 68 11.96 2.63 21.29
CA GLY A 68 12.87 1.96 22.21
C GLY A 68 13.14 0.53 21.76
N ALA A 69 13.65 -0.29 22.67
CA ALA A 69 13.79 -1.73 22.45
C ALA A 69 12.43 -2.39 22.17
N ILE A 70 12.39 -3.26 21.16
CA ILE A 70 11.20 -3.99 20.77
C ILE A 70 11.20 -5.39 21.41
N PRO A 71 10.19 -5.75 22.20
CA PRO A 71 10.10 -7.08 22.80
C PRO A 71 9.86 -8.19 21.76
N ALA A 72 10.28 -9.41 22.09
CA ALA A 72 9.98 -10.62 21.32
C ALA A 72 8.51 -11.03 21.48
N ASN A 73 7.95 -11.69 20.46
CA ASN A 73 6.61 -12.28 20.45
C ASN A 73 5.50 -11.29 20.80
N LYS A 74 5.58 -10.08 20.24
CA LYS A 74 4.55 -9.05 20.42
C LYS A 74 3.98 -8.59 19.10
N ASP A 75 2.66 -8.46 19.08
CA ASP A 75 1.93 -7.76 18.04
C ASP A 75 1.90 -6.27 18.38
N LEU A 76 2.55 -5.47 17.53
CA LEU A 76 2.83 -4.08 17.77
C LEU A 76 2.24 -3.22 16.67
N GLU A 77 1.48 -2.22 17.06
CA GLU A 77 0.96 -1.21 16.16
C GLU A 77 1.94 -0.05 16.07
N PHE A 78 2.31 0.29 14.84
CA PHE A 78 3.30 1.33 14.56
C PHE A 78 2.74 2.53 13.82
N ALA A 79 1.65 2.35 13.05
CA ALA A 79 1.05 3.42 12.28
C ALA A 79 -0.42 3.18 11.97
N THR A 80 -1.08 4.22 11.45
CA THR A 80 -2.45 4.18 10.94
C THR A 80 -2.53 4.77 9.54
N LEU A 81 -3.54 4.34 8.78
CA LEU A 81 -4.00 4.92 7.51
C LEU A 81 -5.44 5.47 7.69
N PRO A 82 -5.86 6.45 6.88
CA PRO A 82 -7.23 6.95 6.91
C PRO A 82 -8.24 5.89 6.45
N LYS A 83 -9.53 6.13 6.71
CA LYS A 83 -10.61 5.16 6.53
C LYS A 83 -10.87 4.67 5.10
N ASP A 84 -10.42 5.44 4.13
CA ASP A 84 -10.50 5.14 2.70
C ASP A 84 -9.23 4.47 2.17
N GLY A 85 -8.29 4.16 3.06
CA GLY A 85 -7.05 3.47 2.77
C GLY A 85 -7.23 1.97 2.47
N PRO A 86 -6.14 1.32 2.06
CA PRO A 86 -6.12 -0.11 1.80
C PRO A 86 -6.29 -0.92 3.10
N THR A 87 -7.32 -1.75 3.15
CA THR A 87 -7.66 -2.62 4.29
C THR A 87 -7.01 -4.00 4.23
N HIS A 88 -6.30 -4.29 3.14
CA HIS A 88 -5.62 -5.55 2.91
C HIS A 88 -4.13 -5.26 2.69
N LEU A 89 -3.31 -5.70 3.65
CA LEU A 89 -1.85 -5.81 3.55
C LEU A 89 -1.41 -7.15 4.15
N GLN A 90 -0.90 -8.07 3.33
CA GLN A 90 -0.57 -9.44 3.77
C GLN A 90 0.87 -9.89 3.54
N SER A 91 1.70 -9.23 2.72
CA SER A 91 3.10 -9.66 2.52
C SER A 91 4.07 -8.55 2.83
N SER A 92 4.88 -8.70 3.88
CA SER A 92 5.88 -7.69 4.24
C SER A 92 7.09 -8.25 4.97
N TYR A 93 8.26 -7.70 4.65
CA TYR A 93 9.48 -7.87 5.43
C TYR A 93 9.73 -6.56 6.17
N ILE A 94 9.63 -6.59 7.50
CA ILE A 94 10.28 -5.59 8.33
C ILE A 94 11.60 -6.19 8.79
N TYR A 95 12.73 -5.67 8.32
CA TYR A 95 14.06 -6.16 8.73
C TYR A 95 14.91 -5.05 9.34
N ALA A 96 15.65 -5.39 10.38
CA ALA A 96 16.73 -4.55 10.86
C ALA A 96 17.97 -4.85 10.00
N PRO A 97 18.71 -3.86 9.48
CA PRO A 97 19.90 -4.12 8.64
C PRO A 97 20.97 -5.01 9.29
N ARG A 98 20.90 -5.20 10.60
CA ARG A 98 21.82 -6.01 11.41
C ARG A 98 21.20 -7.30 11.96
N VAL A 99 19.91 -7.55 11.74
CA VAL A 99 19.19 -8.70 12.31
C VAL A 99 18.17 -9.21 11.29
N ASN A 100 18.20 -10.50 10.97
CA ASN A 100 17.24 -11.15 10.05
C ASN A 100 15.87 -11.37 10.73
N VAL A 101 15.32 -10.33 11.37
CA VAL A 101 13.94 -10.39 11.85
C VAL A 101 13.06 -10.19 10.62
N ILE A 102 12.14 -11.13 10.40
CA ILE A 102 11.08 -11.01 9.39
C ILE A 102 9.77 -10.97 10.17
N ALA A 103 9.18 -9.79 10.25
CA ALA A 103 7.85 -9.61 10.82
C ALA A 103 6.84 -9.35 9.70
N ASN A 104 5.74 -10.09 9.70
CA ASN A 104 4.62 -9.85 8.80
C ASN A 104 3.89 -8.58 9.25
N VAL A 105 3.61 -7.68 8.31
CA VAL A 105 2.67 -6.58 8.54
C VAL A 105 1.27 -7.10 8.38
N SER A 106 0.39 -6.69 9.28
CA SER A 106 -1.04 -6.96 9.23
C SER A 106 -1.83 -5.66 9.38
N VAL A 107 -3.07 -5.72 8.93
CA VAL A 107 -4.04 -4.64 9.04
C VAL A 107 -5.16 -5.07 9.98
N ASN A 108 -5.54 -4.16 10.88
CA ASN A 108 -6.79 -4.25 11.64
C ASN A 108 -7.61 -2.98 11.36
N VAL A 109 -8.92 -3.09 11.19
CA VAL A 109 -9.80 -1.94 10.95
C VAL A 109 -10.71 -1.77 12.16
N ASP A 110 -10.67 -0.59 12.79
CA ASP A 110 -11.52 -0.30 13.95
C ASP A 110 -12.97 0.03 13.56
N SER A 111 -13.84 0.21 14.55
CA SER A 111 -15.25 0.58 14.35
C SER A 111 -15.44 1.97 13.72
N GLY A 112 -14.44 2.85 13.80
CA GLY A 112 -14.44 4.17 13.16
C GLY A 112 -13.96 4.13 11.70
N GLY A 113 -13.50 2.98 11.23
CA GLY A 113 -12.90 2.78 9.92
C GLY A 113 -11.42 3.11 9.86
N THR A 114 -10.76 3.48 10.96
CA THR A 114 -9.31 3.70 10.97
C THR A 114 -8.60 2.38 10.70
N ILE A 115 -7.58 2.43 9.86
CA ILE A 115 -6.82 1.26 9.46
C ILE A 115 -5.52 1.25 10.25
N HIS A 116 -5.32 0.24 11.08
CA HIS A 116 -4.17 0.07 11.97
C HIS A 116 -3.15 -0.86 11.33
N LEU A 117 -1.93 -0.35 11.16
CA LEU A 117 -0.78 -1.10 10.65
C LEU A 117 -0.01 -1.70 11.82
N ARG A 118 0.11 -3.02 11.80
CA ARG A 118 0.66 -3.80 12.90
C ARG A 118 1.71 -4.77 12.38
N TYR A 119 2.60 -5.23 13.24
CA TYR A 119 3.54 -6.29 12.91
C TYR A 119 3.83 -7.18 14.13
N LEU A 120 4.04 -8.47 13.87
CA LEU A 120 4.42 -9.45 14.89
C LEU A 120 5.93 -9.65 14.92
N THR A 121 6.57 -9.35 16.05
CA THR A 121 8.01 -9.63 16.22
C THR A 121 8.23 -11.08 16.67
N PRO A 122 8.97 -11.92 15.91
CA PRO A 122 9.35 -13.25 16.37
C PRO A 122 10.45 -13.20 17.46
N GLU A 123 11.32 -12.18 17.42
CA GLU A 123 12.46 -12.01 18.33
C GLU A 123 12.56 -10.57 18.83
N ALA A 124 13.33 -10.36 19.90
CA ALA A 124 13.54 -9.03 20.46
C ALA A 124 14.51 -8.24 19.58
N ILE A 125 14.25 -6.94 19.42
CA ILE A 125 15.10 -6.00 18.69
C ILE A 125 15.62 -4.96 19.68
N TYR A 126 16.94 -4.75 19.68
CA TYR A 126 17.58 -3.79 20.58
C TYR A 126 17.22 -2.34 20.21
N ASP A 127 17.44 -1.44 21.16
CA ASP A 127 17.14 -0.02 21.02
C ASP A 127 17.94 0.68 19.91
N GLY A 128 17.36 1.69 19.27
CA GLY A 128 17.98 2.45 18.18
C GLY A 128 17.94 1.75 16.81
N ALA A 129 17.20 0.64 16.67
CA ALA A 129 17.04 -0.04 15.40
C ALA A 129 16.17 0.79 14.42
N ASN A 130 16.75 1.13 13.26
CA ASN A 130 15.98 1.50 12.09
C ASN A 130 15.53 0.21 11.41
N LEU A 131 14.22 0.02 11.28
CA LEU A 131 13.66 -1.13 10.58
C LEU A 131 13.24 -0.69 9.18
N VAL A 132 13.72 -1.40 8.18
CA VAL A 132 13.29 -1.19 6.80
C VAL A 132 11.95 -1.88 6.63
N LEU A 133 10.96 -1.15 6.11
CA LEU A 133 9.63 -1.64 5.84
C LEU A 133 9.43 -1.78 4.33
N THR A 134 9.09 -2.99 3.91
CA THR A 134 8.54 -3.25 2.57
C THR A 134 7.33 -4.17 2.71
N ALA A 135 6.16 -3.67 2.34
CA ALA A 135 4.91 -4.39 2.22
C ALA A 135 4.40 -4.32 0.78
N ILE A 136 3.93 -5.44 0.23
CA ILE A 136 3.30 -5.49 -1.07
C ILE A 136 2.10 -6.41 -0.97
N GLU A 137 0.96 -6.00 -1.50
CA GLU A 137 -0.18 -6.88 -1.71
C GLU A 137 -0.80 -6.66 -3.09
N VAL A 138 -1.21 -7.77 -3.72
CA VAL A 138 -2.02 -7.78 -4.93
C VAL A 138 -3.34 -8.47 -4.59
N TRP A 139 -4.46 -7.77 -4.84
CA TRP A 139 -5.81 -8.25 -4.54
C TRP A 139 -6.78 -7.95 -5.67
#